data_AF-A0A2D7NW44-F1
#
_entry.id   AF-A0A2D7NW44-F1
#
_cell.length_a   1.000
_cell.length_b   1.000
_cell.length_c   1.000
_cell.angle_alpha   90.00
_cell.angle_beta   90.00
_cell.angle_gamma   90.00
#
_symmetry.space_group_name_H-M   'P 1'
#
loop_
_entity.id
_entity.type
_entity.pdbx_description
1 polymer ?
#
loop_
_entity_poly.entity_id
_entity_poly.type
_entity_poly.pdbx_seq_one_letter_code
_entity_poly.pdbx_strand_id
1 'polypeptide(L)'
;MKESEIKFKVSLDDENIPEKIEWDADEKEKTGYSETKSISVSLWDSEQKNTLRIDLWAKDMPLDEMKRFYIDCLGGIGQTLLNATGDQFMSKEINGLCDKLVEHVKKEAG
;
A
#
# COMPACT_ATOMS: atom_id res chain seq x y z
N MET A 1 19.43 -17.45 -12.55
CA MET A 1 18.27 -16.54 -12.37
C MET A 1 17.91 -16.62 -10.90
N LYS A 2 17.77 -15.48 -10.20
CA LYS A 2 17.36 -15.48 -8.79
C LYS A 2 15.84 -15.38 -8.78
N GLU A 3 15.20 -16.31 -8.10
CA GLU A 3 13.77 -16.24 -7.79
C GLU A 3 13.63 -15.75 -6.34
N SER A 4 12.61 -14.94 -6.09
CA SER A 4 12.25 -14.47 -4.77
C SER A 4 10.74 -14.38 -4.69
N GLU A 5 10.19 -14.93 -3.61
CA GLU A 5 8.76 -14.98 -3.36
C GLU A 5 8.36 -13.95 -2.31
N ILE A 6 7.16 -13.38 -2.50
CA ILE A 6 6.43 -12.62 -1.49
C ILE A 6 5.10 -13.34 -1.29
N LYS A 7 4.79 -13.70 -0.05
CA LYS A 7 3.60 -14.47 0.32
C LYS A 7 2.71 -13.63 1.22
N PHE A 8 1.46 -13.47 0.81
CA PHE A 8 0.41 -12.90 1.65
C PHE A 8 -0.55 -14.01 2.06
N LYS A 9 -0.82 -14.09 3.36
CA LYS A 9 -1.80 -15.01 3.93
C LYS A 9 -2.86 -14.18 4.64
N VAL A 10 -4.08 -14.28 4.14
CA VAL A 10 -5.24 -13.53 4.64
C VAL A 10 -6.21 -14.54 5.24
N SER A 11 -6.53 -14.35 6.52
CA SER A 11 -7.59 -15.08 7.20
C SER A 11 -8.85 -14.23 7.17
N LEU A 12 -9.94 -14.81 6.68
CA LEU A 12 -11.24 -14.17 6.57
C LEU A 12 -12.20 -14.77 7.60
N ASP A 13 -13.16 -13.97 8.06
CA ASP A 13 -14.31 -14.47 8.83
C ASP A 13 -15.37 -15.14 7.92
N ASP A 14 -16.47 -15.60 8.53
CA ASP A 14 -17.58 -16.24 7.84
C ASP A 14 -18.29 -15.34 6.81
N GLU A 15 -18.09 -14.01 6.89
CA GLU A 15 -18.63 -13.01 5.96
C GLU A 15 -17.60 -12.58 4.89
N ASN A 16 -16.44 -13.24 4.84
CA ASN A 16 -15.30 -12.92 3.97
C ASN A 16 -14.60 -11.59 4.28
N ILE A 17 -14.69 -11.10 5.51
CA ILE A 17 -13.98 -9.89 5.96
C ILE A 17 -12.60 -10.30 6.50
N PRO A 18 -11.51 -9.61 6.11
CA PRO A 18 -10.17 -9.87 6.66
C PRO A 18 -10.10 -9.69 8.18
N GLU A 19 -9.82 -10.78 8.90
CA GLU A 19 -9.53 -10.76 10.34
C GLU A 19 -8.03 -10.62 10.61
N LYS A 20 -7.20 -11.31 9.82
CA LYS A 20 -5.75 -11.33 10.00
C LYS A 20 -5.02 -11.28 8.67
N ILE A 21 -4.00 -10.44 8.58
CA ILE A 21 -3.12 -10.33 7.41
C ILE A 21 -1.70 -10.64 7.86
N GLU A 22 -1.12 -11.66 7.24
CA GLU A 22 0.25 -12.10 7.48
C GLU A 22 1.04 -12.04 6.18
N TRP A 23 2.31 -11.68 6.24
CA TRP A 23 3.19 -11.68 5.07
C TRP A 23 4.59 -12.21 5.37
N ASP A 24 5.19 -12.81 4.36
CA ASP A 24 6.57 -13.28 4.36
C ASP A 24 7.24 -12.98 3.00
N ALA A 25 8.55 -12.85 2.99
CA ALA A 25 9.31 -12.68 1.75
C ALA A 25 10.72 -13.25 1.90
N ASP A 26 11.27 -13.81 0.83
CA ASP A 26 12.61 -14.45 0.89
C ASP A 26 13.73 -13.46 1.25
N GLU A 27 13.55 -12.18 0.92
CA GLU A 27 14.52 -11.11 1.22
C GLU A 27 14.25 -10.38 2.54
N LYS A 28 13.23 -10.81 3.29
CA LYS A 28 12.90 -10.22 4.59
C LYS A 28 13.95 -10.61 5.63
N GLU A 29 14.41 -9.64 6.43
CA GLU A 29 15.45 -9.89 7.45
C GLU A 29 15.06 -10.98 8.46
N LYS A 30 13.77 -11.07 8.80
CA LYS A 30 13.22 -12.08 9.71
C LYS A 30 12.40 -13.09 8.91
N THR A 31 12.83 -14.35 8.97
CA THR A 31 12.15 -15.47 8.32
C THR A 31 10.80 -15.75 8.98
N GLY A 32 9.84 -16.20 8.17
CA GLY A 32 8.51 -16.56 8.61
C GLY A 32 7.52 -15.40 8.57
N TYR A 33 6.24 -15.75 8.70
CA TYR A 33 5.14 -14.80 8.62
C TYR A 33 5.22 -13.73 9.72
N SER A 34 5.04 -12.48 9.33
CA SER A 34 4.78 -11.36 10.25
C SER A 34 3.40 -10.80 9.98
N GLU A 35 2.72 -10.42 11.05
CA GLU A 35 1.43 -9.75 10.96
C GLU A 35 1.61 -8.31 10.46
N THR A 36 0.67 -7.85 9.64
CA THR A 36 0.52 -6.45 9.25
C THR A 36 -0.94 -6.04 9.40
N LYS A 37 -1.17 -4.74 9.61
CA LYS A 37 -2.53 -4.18 9.69
C LYS A 37 -3.07 -3.74 8.34
N SER A 38 -2.23 -3.64 7.31
CA SER A 38 -2.69 -3.32 5.95
C SER A 38 -1.72 -3.81 4.89
N ILE A 39 -2.27 -4.03 3.69
CA ILE A 39 -1.52 -4.18 2.44
C ILE A 39 -2.25 -3.45 1.31
N SER A 40 -1.49 -2.89 0.37
CA SER A 40 -2.00 -2.33 -0.88
C SER A 40 -1.09 -2.81 -2.01
N VAL A 41 -1.62 -3.68 -2.87
CA VAL A 41 -0.90 -4.27 -4.00
C VAL A 41 -1.52 -3.81 -5.31
N SER A 42 -0.69 -3.33 -6.23
CA SER A 42 -1.08 -2.96 -7.59
C SER A 42 -0.33 -3.84 -8.59
N LEU A 43 -1.08 -4.46 -9.50
CA LEU A 43 -0.54 -5.33 -10.55
C LEU A 43 -0.93 -4.77 -11.91
N TRP A 44 0.03 -4.64 -12.82
CA TRP A 44 -0.26 -4.27 -14.21
C TRP A 44 -0.68 -5.52 -14.99
N ASP A 45 -1.92 -5.54 -15.45
CA ASP A 45 -2.40 -6.55 -16.38
C ASP A 45 -2.07 -6.10 -17.81
N SER A 46 -1.14 -6.80 -18.45
CA SER A 46 -0.68 -6.47 -19.80
C SER A 46 -1.67 -6.89 -20.89
N GLU A 47 -2.55 -7.85 -20.61
CA GLU A 47 -3.56 -8.31 -21.55
C GLU A 47 -4.72 -7.31 -21.61
N GLN A 48 -5.22 -6.90 -20.44
CA GLN A 48 -6.33 -5.96 -20.32
C GLN A 48 -5.89 -4.48 -20.33
N LYS A 49 -4.57 -4.23 -20.24
CA LYS A 49 -3.96 -2.89 -20.18
C LYS A 49 -4.57 -2.03 -19.06
N ASN A 50 -4.72 -2.63 -17.89
CA ASN A 50 -5.27 -1.96 -16.72
C ASN A 50 -4.49 -2.35 -15.45
N THR A 51 -4.86 -1.72 -14.33
CA THR A 51 -4.28 -2.02 -13.02
C THR A 51 -5.27 -2.83 -12.19
N LEU A 52 -4.88 -4.03 -11.80
CA LEU A 52 -5.58 -4.82 -10.78
C LEU A 52 -5.09 -4.36 -9.40
N ARG A 53 -6.00 -4.34 -8.43
CA ARG A 53 -5.70 -3.82 -7.10
C ARG A 53 -6.26 -4.71 -6.00
N ILE A 54 -5.46 -4.88 -4.95
CA ILE A 54 -5.84 -5.56 -3.72
C ILE A 54 -5.48 -4.63 -2.57
N ASP A 55 -6.49 -4.04 -1.94
CA ASP A 55 -6.33 -3.25 -0.72
C ASP A 55 -7.02 -3.98 0.42
N LEU A 56 -6.26 -4.34 1.46
CA LEU A 56 -6.79 -5.01 2.64
C LEU A 56 -6.32 -4.28 3.88
N TRP A 57 -7.17 -4.26 4.89
CA TRP A 57 -6.89 -3.70 6.20
C TRP A 57 -7.47 -4.61 7.28
N ALA A 58 -6.77 -4.68 8.40
CA ALA A 58 -7.27 -5.30 9.61
C ALA A 58 -8.41 -4.44 10.18
N LYS A 59 -9.43 -5.12 10.70
CA LYS A 59 -10.65 -4.50 11.24
C LYS A 59 -10.37 -3.50 12.38
N ASP A 60 -9.26 -3.69 13.09
CA ASP A 60 -8.86 -2.88 14.24
C ASP A 60 -7.87 -1.75 13.91
N MET A 61 -7.54 -1.54 12.63
CA MET A 61 -6.67 -0.42 12.22
C MET A 61 -7.39 0.92 12.41
N PRO A 62 -6.83 1.88 13.17
CA PRO A 62 -7.43 3.20 13.36
C PRO A 62 -7.62 3.96 12.04
N LEU A 63 -8.74 4.68 11.91
CA LEU A 63 -9.07 5.41 10.67
C LEU A 63 -8.01 6.45 10.27
N ASP A 64 -7.37 7.10 11.24
CA ASP A 64 -6.30 8.07 10.98
C ASP A 64 -5.03 7.38 10.48
N GLU A 65 -4.69 6.20 10.99
CA GLU A 65 -3.60 5.37 10.47
C GLU A 65 -3.90 4.89 9.04
N MET A 66 -5.15 4.50 8.74
CA MET A 66 -5.55 4.12 7.38
C MET A 66 -5.37 5.28 6.39
N LYS A 67 -5.79 6.49 6.78
CA LYS A 67 -5.61 7.71 5.97
C LYS A 67 -4.13 8.00 5.75
N ARG A 68 -3.30 7.90 6.81
CA ARG A 68 -1.84 8.08 6.73
C ARG A 68 -1.19 7.05 5.80
N PHE A 69 -1.57 5.78 5.91
CA PHE A 69 -1.07 4.71 5.05
C PHE A 69 -1.26 5.02 3.56
N TYR A 70 -2.44 5.49 3.16
CA TYR A 70 -2.67 5.85 1.75
C TYR A 70 -1.90 7.10 1.30
N ILE A 71 -1.72 8.09 2.18
CA ILE A 71 -0.88 9.25 1.88
C ILE A 71 0.57 8.79 1.63
N ASP A 72 1.10 7.92 2.48
CA ASP A 72 2.45 7.37 2.34
C ASP A 72 2.59 6.56 1.04
N CYS A 73 1.58 5.74 0.71
CA CYS A 73 1.55 5.02 -0.57
C CYS A 73 1.58 5.98 -1.77
N LEU A 74 0.79 7.06 -1.76
CA LEU A 74 0.77 8.04 -2.84
C LEU A 74 2.12 8.73 -3.00
N GLY A 75 2.74 9.16 -1.90
CA GLY A 75 4.09 9.75 -1.92
C GLY A 75 5.12 8.78 -2.50
N GLY A 76 5.09 7.51 -2.06
CA GLY A 76 5.96 6.45 -2.59
C GLY A 76 5.75 6.18 -4.09
N ILE A 77 4.51 6.22 -4.57
CA ILE A 77 4.17 6.13 -6.00
C ILE A 77 4.74 7.34 -6.75
N GLY A 78 4.59 8.56 -6.22
CA GLY A 78 5.14 9.78 -6.83
C GLY A 78 6.66 9.72 -7.00
N GLN A 79 7.36 9.14 -6.02
CA GLN A 79 8.81 8.92 -6.10
C GLN A 79 9.18 7.81 -7.09
N THR A 80 8.47 6.69 -7.07
CA THR A 80 8.68 5.57 -8.01
C THR A 80 8.44 6.01 -9.45
N LEU A 81 7.37 6.77 -9.70
CA LEU A 81 7.04 7.33 -11.01
C LEU A 81 8.17 8.21 -11.53
N LEU A 82 8.68 9.13 -10.69
CA LEU A 82 9.79 9.99 -11.06
C LEU A 82 11.03 9.17 -11.43
N ASN A 83 11.37 8.17 -10.62
CA ASN A 83 12.56 7.34 -10.86
C ASN A 83 12.43 6.49 -12.13
N ALA A 84 11.24 5.99 -12.43
CA ALA A 84 10.99 5.11 -13.56
C ALA A 84 10.85 5.86 -14.90
N THR A 85 10.30 7.08 -14.87
CA THR A 85 9.90 7.80 -16.10
C THR A 85 10.63 9.14 -16.30
N GLY A 86 11.18 9.72 -15.23
CA GLY A 86 11.71 11.08 -15.22
C GLY A 86 10.65 12.18 -15.22
N ASP A 87 9.36 11.85 -15.10
CA ASP A 87 8.27 12.84 -15.13
C ASP A 87 8.20 13.66 -13.82
N GLN A 88 8.83 14.83 -13.86
CA GLN A 88 8.83 15.78 -12.74
C GLN A 88 7.48 16.44 -12.50
N PHE A 89 6.67 16.63 -13.55
CA PHE A 89 5.38 17.29 -13.41
C PHE A 89 4.43 16.40 -12.61
N MET A 90 4.27 15.14 -13.02
CA MET A 90 3.39 14.20 -12.32
C MET A 90 3.84 13.95 -10.88
N SER A 91 5.16 13.78 -10.65
CA SER A 91 5.70 13.60 -9.31
C SER A 91 5.39 14.80 -8.40
N LYS A 92 5.56 16.03 -8.92
CA LYS A 92 5.26 17.26 -8.18
C LYS A 92 3.78 17.38 -7.83
N GLU A 93 2.89 17.06 -8.76
CA GLU A 93 1.44 17.10 -8.51
C GLU A 93 1.02 16.06 -7.46
N ILE A 94 1.59 14.85 -7.49
CA ILE A 94 1.33 13.82 -6.47
C ILE A 94 1.80 14.30 -5.08
N ASN A 95 3.00 14.86 -4.99
CA ASN A 95 3.52 15.40 -3.72
C ASN A 95 2.64 16.55 -3.21
N GLY A 96 2.24 17.47 -4.10
CA GLY A 96 1.32 18.56 -3.74
C GLY A 96 -0.06 18.08 -3.29
N LEU A 97 -0.55 16.95 -3.81
CA LEU A 97 -1.75 16.30 -3.30
C LEU A 97 -1.51 15.72 -1.89
N CYS A 98 -0.39 15.03 -1.67
CA CYS A 98 -0.04 14.49 -0.36
C CYS A 98 0.00 15.58 0.72
N ASP A 99 0.61 16.73 0.44
CA ASP A 99 0.64 17.88 1.37
C ASP A 99 -0.77 18.33 1.76
N LYS A 100 -1.69 18.44 0.78
CA LYS A 100 -3.09 18.81 1.04
C LYS A 100 -3.80 17.77 1.90
N LEU A 101 -3.59 16.48 1.65
CA LEU A 101 -4.20 15.40 2.42
C LEU A 101 -3.67 15.35 3.85
N VAL A 102 -2.37 15.55 4.05
CA VAL A 102 -1.75 15.64 5.39
C VAL A 102 -2.39 16.78 6.19
N GLU A 103 -2.50 17.97 5.60
CA GLU A 103 -3.12 19.12 6.27
C GLU A 103 -4.61 18.89 6.57
N HIS A 104 -5.32 18.16 5.72
CA HIS A 104 -6.70 17.77 5.99
C HIS A 104 -6.80 16.82 7.20
N VAL A 105 -6.00 15.76 7.22
CA VAL A 105 -5.97 14.78 8.32
C VAL A 105 -5.60 15.44 9.65
N LYS A 106 -4.64 16.38 9.64
CA LYS A 106 -4.28 17.15 10.85
C LYS A 106 -5.44 17.96 11.41
N LYS A 107 -6.28 18.54 10.55
CA LYS A 107 -7.44 19.34 10.96
C LYS A 107 -8.58 18.49 11.52
N GLU A 108 -8.72 17.25 11.09
CA GLU A 108 -9.71 16.33 11.66
C GLU A 108 -9.31 15.83 13.05
N ALA A 109 -8.01 15.84 13.37
CA ALA A 109 -7.47 15.35 14.64
C ALA A 109 -7.44 16.40 15.77
N GLY A 110 -7.73 17.68 15.46
CA GLY A 110 -7.76 18.79 16.42
C GLY A 110 -9.17 19.31 16.64
#